data_AF-A0A9P6RFR0-F1
#
_entry.id   AF-A0A9P6RFR0-F1
#
_cell.length_a   1.000
_cell.length_b   1.000
_cell.length_c   1.000
_cell.angle_alpha   90.00
_cell.angle_beta   90.00
_cell.angle_gamma   90.00
#
_symmetry.space_group_name_H-M   'P 1'
#
loop_
_entity.id
_entity.type
_entity.pdbx_description
1 polymer ?
#
loop_
_entity_poly.entity_id
_entity_poly.type
_entity_poly.pdbx_seq_one_letter_code
_entity_poly.pdbx_strand_id
1 'polypeptide(L)'
;MASIHEKIAAALQHKDQGNDAFKQADIKKALTQYHLAILGLSGLDQQMAGVPMMSAMQPGASTATDAQKSEIKVQLAVVYANMAACHLKNGNYKRAIEVCNSALKQDPDNVKAKFRRGQAKLQEGNLAGAEVDFESLGEKVPGVKAELEKLKKKTKEAQEKQRKTMGGFLSRGRILTPEDEAEDDRAKAAAAAEAAASSSSSGSRSGAASTSDTSADKSSSKARRVPQAKNVVKPKPTAPREEPTTWSGTAPKIQELEDGEE
;
A
#
# COMPACT_ATOMS: atom_id res chain seq x y z
N MET A 1 1.28 35.49 33.87
CA MET A 1 0.88 34.38 32.99
C MET A 1 2.10 33.48 32.80
N ALA A 2 1.95 32.16 32.66
CA ALA A 2 3.09 31.29 32.40
C ALA A 2 3.75 31.64 31.05
N SER A 3 5.08 31.70 31.02
CA SER A 3 5.89 31.95 29.83
C SER A 3 5.73 30.83 28.80
N ILE A 4 5.93 31.13 27.52
CA ILE A 4 5.88 30.13 26.44
C ILE A 4 6.87 28.99 26.74
N HIS A 5 8.06 29.31 27.23
CA HIS A 5 9.08 28.33 27.60
C HIS A 5 8.62 27.38 28.72
N GLU A 6 7.89 27.89 29.72
CA GLU A 6 7.31 27.06 30.79
C GLU A 6 6.22 26.12 30.25
N LYS A 7 5.41 26.59 29.29
CA LYS A 7 4.39 25.76 28.63
C LYS A 7 5.01 24.68 27.75
N ILE A 8 6.11 24.98 27.04
CA ILE A 8 6.91 23.97 26.31
C ILE A 8 7.45 22.94 27.31
N ALA A 9 8.08 23.38 28.40
CA ALA A 9 8.62 22.49 29.44
C ALA A 9 7.54 21.57 30.05
N ALA A 10 6.33 22.09 30.33
CA ALA A 10 5.20 21.29 30.81
C ALA A 10 4.76 20.22 29.78
N ALA A 11 4.72 20.55 28.49
CA ALA A 11 4.43 19.57 27.44
C ALA A 11 5.53 18.51 27.29
N LEU A 12 6.80 18.89 27.48
CA LEU A 12 7.92 17.95 27.51
C LEU A 12 7.86 17.02 28.73
N GLN A 13 7.38 17.50 29.89
CA GLN A 13 7.14 16.65 31.06
C GLN A 13 6.13 15.52 30.76
N HIS A 14 5.06 15.80 30.02
CA HIS A 14 4.12 14.77 29.56
C HIS A 14 4.78 13.77 28.59
N LYS A 15 5.64 14.23 27.67
CA LYS A 15 6.45 13.34 26.82
C LYS A 15 7.33 12.40 27.67
N ASP A 16 7.96 12.90 28.73
CA ASP A 16 8.84 12.11 29.57
C ASP A 16 8.07 11.14 30.49
N GLN A 17 6.91 11.53 31.03
CA GLN A 17 5.96 10.60 31.67
C GLN A 17 5.50 9.49 30.70
N GLY A 18 5.28 9.82 29.42
CA GLY A 18 4.97 8.86 28.36
C GLY A 18 6.14 7.90 28.06
N ASN A 19 7.37 8.40 28.09
CA ASN A 19 8.58 7.59 27.95
C ASN A 19 8.73 6.60 29.12
N ASP A 20 8.43 7.01 30.35
CA ASP A 20 8.51 6.14 31.53
C ASP A 20 7.40 5.09 31.57
N ALA A 21 6.16 5.47 31.23
CA ALA A 21 5.07 4.50 31.04
C ALA A 21 5.41 3.47 29.93
N PHE A 22 6.10 3.88 28.86
CA PHE A 22 6.56 2.99 27.79
C PHE A 22 7.68 2.02 28.24
N LYS A 23 8.55 2.43 29.19
CA LYS A 23 9.51 1.53 29.86
C LYS A 23 8.79 0.52 30.75
N GLN A 24 7.75 0.95 31.48
CA GLN A 24 6.88 0.11 32.30
C GLN A 24 5.93 -0.79 31.48
N ALA A 25 6.02 -0.76 30.14
CA ALA A 25 5.14 -1.45 29.20
C ALA A 25 3.65 -1.07 29.26
N ASP A 26 3.27 -0.01 29.99
CA ASP A 26 1.91 0.54 30.00
C ASP A 26 1.69 1.42 28.77
N ILE A 27 1.44 0.76 27.64
CA ILE A 27 1.20 1.41 26.34
C ILE A 27 -0.01 2.35 26.39
N LYS A 28 -1.03 2.06 27.21
CA LYS A 28 -2.24 2.89 27.29
C LYS A 28 -1.93 4.22 27.96
N LYS A 29 -1.29 4.22 29.14
CA LYS A 29 -0.85 5.45 29.81
C LYS A 29 0.16 6.22 28.95
N ALA A 30 1.09 5.52 28.31
CA ALA A 30 2.06 6.15 27.40
C ALA A 30 1.36 6.93 26.28
N LEU A 31 0.41 6.31 25.58
CA LEU A 31 -0.38 6.99 24.52
C LEU A 31 -1.16 8.20 25.07
N THR A 32 -1.82 8.10 26.23
CA THR A 32 -2.52 9.24 26.83
C THR A 32 -1.57 10.41 27.10
N GLN A 33 -0.38 10.15 27.66
CA GLN A 33 0.60 11.18 27.96
C GLN A 33 1.19 11.82 26.68
N TYR A 34 1.45 11.05 25.62
CA TYR A 34 1.86 11.63 24.33
C TYR A 34 0.76 12.48 23.70
N HIS A 35 -0.52 12.10 23.79
CA HIS A 35 -1.61 12.96 23.32
C HIS A 35 -1.70 14.27 24.10
N LEU A 36 -1.51 14.25 25.43
CA LEU A 36 -1.45 15.47 26.25
C LEU A 36 -0.26 16.37 25.86
N ALA A 37 0.91 15.78 25.60
CA ALA A 37 2.07 16.51 25.10
C ALA A 37 1.81 17.15 23.73
N ILE A 38 1.18 16.44 22.79
CA ILE A 38 0.80 16.97 21.47
C ILE A 38 -0.21 18.11 21.61
N LEU A 39 -1.22 17.97 22.48
CA LEU A 39 -2.22 19.01 22.73
C LEU A 39 -1.56 20.29 23.29
N GLY A 40 -0.63 20.14 24.24
CA GLY A 40 0.14 21.25 24.79
C GLY A 40 0.99 21.95 23.74
N LEU A 41 1.79 21.20 22.97
CA LEU A 41 2.66 21.76 21.92
C LEU A 41 1.86 22.39 20.76
N SER A 42 0.80 21.73 20.29
CA SER A 42 -0.06 22.23 19.21
C SER A 42 -0.88 23.46 19.61
N GLY A 43 -1.18 23.63 20.90
CA GLY A 43 -1.78 24.85 21.43
C GLY A 43 -0.82 26.04 21.54
N LEU A 44 0.50 25.81 21.37
CA LEU A 44 1.52 26.87 21.30
C LEU A 44 1.87 27.22 19.86
N ASP A 45 1.84 26.25 18.93
CA ASP A 45 1.93 26.45 17.48
C ASP A 45 0.60 26.97 16.87
N GLN A 46 -0.13 27.83 17.59
CA GLN A 46 -1.50 28.26 17.25
C GLN A 46 -1.55 29.28 16.10
N GLN A 47 -1.03 28.87 14.95
CA GLN A 47 -1.27 29.44 13.63
C GLN A 47 -2.12 28.48 12.76
N MET A 48 -2.41 27.27 13.26
CA MET A 48 -3.18 26.20 12.59
C MET A 48 -4.60 26.01 13.16
N ALA A 49 -5.44 27.04 13.10
CA ALA A 49 -6.90 26.90 13.01
C ALA A 49 -7.56 28.25 12.67
N GLY A 50 -8.28 28.33 11.55
CA GLY A 50 -9.03 29.52 11.12
C GLY A 50 -10.31 29.77 11.93
N VAL A 51 -10.20 29.90 13.26
CA VAL A 51 -11.30 30.26 14.17
C VAL A 51 -10.94 31.57 14.90
N PRO A 52 -11.30 32.74 14.32
CA PRO A 52 -10.91 34.05 14.88
C PRO A 52 -11.39 34.32 16.31
N MET A 53 -12.47 33.64 16.73
CA MET A 53 -13.14 33.82 18.02
C MET A 53 -12.25 33.57 19.24
N MET A 54 -11.29 32.64 19.18
CA MET A 54 -10.44 32.35 20.36
C MET A 54 -9.28 33.34 20.50
N SER A 55 -8.79 33.89 19.38
CA SER A 55 -7.75 34.93 19.36
C SER A 55 -8.29 36.28 19.86
N ALA A 56 -9.53 36.61 19.48
CA ALA A 56 -10.19 37.86 19.89
C ALA A 56 -10.42 38.00 21.41
N MET A 57 -10.38 36.90 22.17
CA MET A 57 -10.66 36.89 23.62
C MET A 57 -9.40 37.06 24.50
N GLN A 58 -8.19 37.03 23.92
CA GLN A 58 -6.95 37.41 24.59
C GLN A 58 -6.02 38.25 23.68
N PRO A 59 -6.26 39.57 23.56
CA PRO A 59 -5.29 40.49 22.97
C PRO A 59 -4.06 40.61 23.89
N GLY A 60 -3.08 39.72 23.69
CA GLY A 60 -1.91 39.59 24.57
C GLY A 60 -1.42 38.16 24.80
N ALA A 61 -2.04 37.14 24.18
CA ALA A 61 -1.43 35.82 24.08
C ALA A 61 -0.10 35.95 23.30
N SER A 62 1.03 35.85 24.01
CA SER A 62 2.36 35.94 23.42
C SER A 62 2.49 34.92 22.30
N THR A 63 2.57 35.40 21.07
CA THR A 63 2.83 34.57 19.89
C THR A 63 4.24 34.00 20.04
N ALA A 64 4.40 32.69 19.84
CA ALA A 64 5.71 32.06 19.85
C ALA A 64 6.60 32.75 18.80
N THR A 65 7.86 33.04 19.17
CA THR A 65 8.85 33.52 18.19
C THR A 65 9.10 32.42 17.16
N ASP A 66 9.56 32.75 15.96
CA ASP A 66 9.73 31.73 14.91
C ASP A 66 10.81 30.68 15.28
N ALA A 67 11.77 31.04 16.15
CA ALA A 67 12.69 30.11 16.79
C ALA A 67 12.00 29.16 17.79
N GLN A 68 11.03 29.65 18.58
CA GLN A 68 10.22 28.79 19.45
C GLN A 68 9.27 27.89 18.64
N LYS A 69 8.71 28.39 17.53
CA LYS A 69 7.87 27.57 16.62
C LYS A 69 8.67 26.42 16.01
N SER A 70 9.90 26.66 15.55
CA SER A 70 10.74 25.59 15.00
C SER A 70 11.11 24.56 16.07
N GLU A 71 11.45 24.98 17.28
CA GLU A 71 11.65 24.08 18.42
C GLU A 71 10.39 23.24 18.73
N ILE A 72 9.22 23.87 18.80
CA ILE A 72 7.94 23.18 19.03
C ILE A 72 7.71 22.10 17.97
N LYS A 73 7.94 22.39 16.68
CA LYS A 73 7.78 21.43 15.58
C LYS A 73 8.73 20.23 15.69
N VAL A 74 9.99 20.48 16.03
CA VAL A 74 10.99 19.41 16.27
C VAL A 74 10.56 18.53 17.46
N GLN A 75 10.14 19.12 18.58
CA GLN A 75 9.66 18.35 19.74
C GLN A 75 8.39 17.56 19.40
N LEU A 76 7.46 18.16 18.65
CA LEU A 76 6.19 17.54 18.26
C LEU A 76 6.43 16.36 17.29
N ALA A 77 7.43 16.45 16.41
CA ALA A 77 7.89 15.32 15.60
C ALA A 77 8.49 14.18 16.46
N VAL A 78 9.29 14.50 17.48
CA VAL A 78 9.84 13.51 18.43
C VAL A 78 8.72 12.82 19.22
N VAL A 79 7.71 13.55 19.68
CA VAL A 79 6.55 13.01 20.39
C VAL A 79 5.76 12.06 19.48
N TYR A 80 5.42 12.48 18.25
CA TYR A 80 4.76 11.59 17.29
C TYR A 80 5.60 10.34 17.00
N ALA A 81 6.91 10.49 16.80
CA ALA A 81 7.77 9.32 16.56
C ALA A 81 7.70 8.33 17.74
N ASN A 82 7.66 8.78 19.00
CA ASN A 82 7.53 7.89 20.16
C ASN A 82 6.13 7.28 20.30
N MET A 83 5.09 8.04 19.94
CA MET A 83 3.71 7.53 19.84
C MET A 83 3.58 6.43 18.76
N ALA A 84 4.28 6.56 17.63
CA ALA A 84 4.37 5.50 16.62
C ALA A 84 5.04 4.22 17.16
N ALA A 85 6.06 4.35 18.01
CA ALA A 85 6.69 3.20 18.68
C ALA A 85 5.71 2.46 19.63
N CYS A 86 4.77 3.18 20.23
CA CYS A 86 3.68 2.60 21.03
C CYS A 86 2.71 1.81 20.14
N HIS A 87 2.28 2.37 19.01
CA HIS A 87 1.42 1.67 18.05
C HIS A 87 2.09 0.46 17.41
N LEU A 88 3.41 0.52 17.15
CA LEU A 88 4.21 -0.64 16.72
C LEU A 88 4.18 -1.77 17.76
N LYS A 89 4.43 -1.47 19.04
CA LYS A 89 4.32 -2.47 20.13
C LYS A 89 2.90 -3.04 20.28
N ASN A 90 1.87 -2.23 20.02
CA ASN A 90 0.47 -2.66 20.12
C ASN A 90 -0.07 -3.35 18.85
N GLY A 91 0.76 -3.56 17.82
CA GLY A 91 0.37 -4.19 16.55
C GLY A 91 -0.51 -3.31 15.63
N ASN A 92 -0.73 -2.04 15.96
CA ASN A 92 -1.54 -1.12 15.15
C ASN A 92 -0.72 -0.44 14.04
N TYR A 93 -0.24 -1.23 13.07
CA TYR A 93 0.68 -0.76 12.02
C TYR A 93 0.12 0.42 11.20
N LYS A 94 -1.19 0.40 10.87
CA LYS A 94 -1.88 1.52 10.17
C LYS A 94 -1.73 2.86 10.89
N ARG A 95 -2.10 2.89 12.17
CA ARG A 95 -1.95 4.08 13.02
C ARG A 95 -0.49 4.48 13.20
N ALA A 96 0.43 3.52 13.29
CA ALA A 96 1.86 3.84 13.34
C ALA A 96 2.34 4.57 12.08
N ILE A 97 1.86 4.19 10.89
CA ILE A 97 2.17 4.86 9.62
C ILE A 97 1.57 6.26 9.58
N GLU A 98 0.30 6.43 9.95
CA GLU A 98 -0.38 7.74 10.05
C GLU A 98 0.38 8.69 10.98
N VAL A 99 0.74 8.22 12.17
CA VAL A 99 1.49 9.00 13.18
C VAL A 99 2.92 9.32 12.70
N CYS A 100 3.62 8.39 12.05
CA CYS A 100 4.91 8.68 11.43
C CYS A 100 4.80 9.71 10.30
N ASN A 101 3.73 9.68 9.51
CA ASN A 101 3.49 10.70 8.48
C ASN A 101 3.22 12.08 9.13
N SER A 102 2.52 12.13 10.26
CA SER A 102 2.37 13.37 11.03
C SER A 102 3.69 13.87 11.63
N ALA A 103 4.60 12.99 12.07
CA ALA A 103 5.95 13.38 12.47
C ALA A 103 6.74 14.00 11.30
N LEU A 104 6.70 13.36 10.12
CA LEU A 104 7.45 13.79 8.94
C LEU A 104 6.90 15.07 8.27
N LYS A 105 5.64 15.45 8.57
CA LYS A 105 5.10 16.78 8.20
C LYS A 105 5.70 17.92 9.04
N GLN A 106 6.24 17.61 10.22
CA GLN A 106 6.77 18.59 11.17
C GLN A 106 8.30 18.66 11.09
N ASP A 107 8.94 17.50 10.96
CA ASP A 107 10.38 17.33 10.73
C ASP A 107 10.59 16.27 9.63
N PRO A 108 10.75 16.70 8.36
CA PRO A 108 10.99 15.80 7.23
C PRO A 108 12.28 14.98 7.35
N ASP A 109 13.24 15.40 8.17
CA ASP A 109 14.54 14.75 8.34
C ASP A 109 14.61 13.82 9.56
N ASN A 110 13.47 13.62 10.23
CA ASN A 110 13.37 12.75 11.40
C ASN A 110 13.67 11.27 11.07
N VAL A 111 14.94 10.90 11.23
CA VAL A 111 15.48 9.54 11.02
C VAL A 111 14.67 8.48 11.77
N LYS A 112 14.27 8.77 13.02
CA LYS A 112 13.51 7.83 13.87
C LYS A 112 12.08 7.63 13.33
N ALA A 113 11.42 8.66 12.83
CA ALA A 113 10.10 8.55 12.21
C ALA A 113 10.15 7.77 10.89
N LYS A 114 11.12 8.05 10.00
CA LYS A 114 11.35 7.28 8.76
C LYS A 114 11.56 5.79 9.06
N PHE A 115 12.43 5.47 10.02
CA PHE A 115 12.72 4.08 10.42
C PHE A 115 11.49 3.34 10.96
N ARG A 116 10.75 4.00 11.87
CA ARG A 116 9.51 3.45 12.45
C ARG A 116 8.40 3.29 11.39
N ARG A 117 8.34 4.17 10.38
CA ARG A 117 7.41 4.06 9.24
C ARG A 117 7.73 2.85 8.36
N GLY A 118 9.00 2.66 8.00
CA GLY A 118 9.47 1.51 7.24
C GLY A 118 9.15 0.19 7.98
N GLN A 119 9.42 0.14 9.29
CA GLN A 119 9.08 -1.03 10.11
C GLN A 119 7.56 -1.29 10.18
N ALA A 120 6.73 -0.25 10.29
CA ALA A 120 5.28 -0.39 10.30
C ALA A 120 4.75 -0.93 8.95
N LYS A 121 5.21 -0.35 7.83
CA LYS A 121 4.87 -0.80 6.47
C LYS A 121 5.32 -2.26 6.22
N LEU A 122 6.50 -2.64 6.71
CA LEU A 122 7.02 -4.01 6.63
C LEU A 122 6.14 -5.04 7.36
N GLN A 123 5.47 -4.63 8.46
CA GLN A 123 4.52 -5.50 9.18
C GLN A 123 3.09 -5.45 8.61
N GLU A 124 2.68 -4.33 8.02
CA GLU A 124 1.42 -4.25 7.26
C GLU A 124 1.46 -5.07 5.96
N GLY A 125 2.64 -5.25 5.37
CA GLY A 125 2.84 -5.96 4.09
C GLY A 125 3.08 -5.04 2.89
N ASN A 126 3.18 -3.73 3.12
CA ASN A 126 3.59 -2.76 2.10
C ASN A 126 5.12 -2.77 1.93
N LEU A 127 5.62 -3.81 1.26
CA LEU A 127 7.06 -4.06 1.10
C LEU A 127 7.74 -2.97 0.25
N ALA A 128 7.16 -2.59 -0.89
CA ALA A 128 7.71 -1.56 -1.76
C ALA A 128 7.82 -0.19 -1.05
N GLY A 129 6.79 0.20 -0.30
CA GLY A 129 6.82 1.44 0.48
C GLY A 129 7.79 1.40 1.66
N ALA A 130 8.15 0.22 2.17
CA ALA A 130 9.14 0.04 3.23
C ALA A 130 10.57 0.09 2.68
N GLU A 131 10.80 -0.44 1.47
CA GLU A 131 12.09 -0.42 0.78
C GLU A 131 12.58 1.01 0.57
N VAL A 132 11.73 1.87 -0.04
CA VAL A 132 12.01 3.31 -0.22
C VAL A 132 12.31 4.03 1.10
N ASP A 133 11.59 3.70 2.18
CA ASP A 133 11.84 4.30 3.50
C ASP A 133 13.22 3.90 4.05
N PHE A 134 13.62 2.63 3.92
CA PHE A 134 14.93 2.15 4.39
C PHE A 134 16.09 2.58 3.49
N GLU A 135 15.91 2.64 2.17
CA GLU A 135 16.90 3.19 1.24
C GLU A 135 17.19 4.67 1.54
N SER A 136 16.15 5.46 1.84
CA SER A 136 16.31 6.89 2.19
C SER A 136 17.13 7.15 3.45
N LEU A 137 17.26 6.15 4.33
CA LEU A 137 18.07 6.22 5.55
C LEU A 137 19.54 5.80 5.33
N GLY A 138 19.77 4.97 4.30
CA GLY A 138 21.06 4.35 4.02
C GLY A 138 21.61 3.51 5.18
N GLU A 139 22.89 3.11 5.05
CA GLU A 139 23.57 2.32 6.07
C GLU A 139 23.94 3.08 7.35
N LYS A 140 23.72 4.41 7.39
CA LYS A 140 24.15 5.31 8.46
C LYS A 140 23.44 5.06 9.80
N VAL A 141 22.30 4.36 9.78
CA VAL A 141 21.46 4.12 10.97
C VAL A 141 21.62 2.68 11.44
N PRO A 142 22.12 2.43 12.67
CA PRO A 142 22.20 1.08 13.20
C PRO A 142 20.80 0.47 13.33
N GLY A 143 20.62 -0.71 12.74
CA GLY A 143 19.33 -1.42 12.67
C GLY A 143 18.67 -1.43 11.29
N VAL A 144 18.95 -0.46 10.40
CA VAL A 144 18.39 -0.46 9.02
C VAL A 144 18.81 -1.72 8.26
N LYS A 145 20.09 -2.11 8.33
CA LYS A 145 20.59 -3.33 7.66
C LYS A 145 19.78 -4.58 8.03
N ALA A 146 19.50 -4.78 9.32
CA ALA A 146 18.75 -5.93 9.82
C ALA A 146 17.26 -5.91 9.42
N GLU A 147 16.62 -4.73 9.34
CA GLU A 147 15.25 -4.63 8.81
C GLU A 147 15.20 -4.81 7.29
N LEU A 148 16.24 -4.37 6.55
CA LEU A 148 16.37 -4.53 5.11
C LEU A 148 16.58 -6.02 4.72
N GLU A 149 17.31 -6.79 5.52
CA GLU A 149 17.38 -8.25 5.39
C GLU A 149 16.02 -8.93 5.63
N LYS A 150 15.28 -8.52 6.67
CA LYS A 150 13.91 -9.01 6.91
C LYS A 150 12.97 -8.65 5.76
N LEU A 151 13.12 -7.46 5.16
CA LEU A 151 12.39 -7.03 3.97
C LEU A 151 12.73 -7.94 2.79
N LYS A 152 14.00 -8.13 2.45
CA LYS A 152 14.44 -9.05 1.39
C LYS A 152 13.88 -10.46 1.57
N LYS A 153 13.83 -10.98 2.80
CA LYS A 153 13.20 -12.27 3.12
C LYS A 153 11.70 -12.26 2.85
N LYS A 154 10.95 -11.30 3.42
CA LYS A 154 9.50 -11.14 3.20
C LYS A 154 9.14 -10.94 1.72
N THR A 155 9.93 -10.18 0.97
CA THR A 155 9.74 -9.96 -0.47
C THR A 155 9.94 -11.24 -1.27
N LYS A 156 10.98 -12.04 -0.97
CA LYS A 156 11.18 -13.36 -1.59
C LYS A 156 10.03 -14.32 -1.26
N GLU A 157 9.59 -14.38 0.01
CA GLU A 157 8.44 -15.20 0.41
C GLU A 157 7.13 -14.77 -0.27
N ALA A 158 6.90 -13.47 -0.43
CA ALA A 158 5.74 -12.93 -1.13
C ALA A 158 5.79 -13.24 -2.64
N GLN A 159 6.95 -13.04 -3.28
CA GLN A 159 7.19 -13.40 -4.68
C GLN A 159 7.03 -14.90 -4.93
N GLU A 160 7.53 -15.77 -4.03
CA GLU A 160 7.38 -17.22 -4.19
C GLU A 160 5.91 -17.66 -4.04
N LYS A 161 5.17 -17.08 -3.09
CA LYS A 161 3.72 -17.30 -2.95
C LYS A 161 2.99 -16.85 -4.21
N GLN A 162 3.27 -15.64 -4.71
CA GLN A 162 2.70 -15.12 -5.96
C GLN A 162 3.05 -16.01 -7.17
N ARG A 163 4.30 -16.47 -7.29
CA ARG A 163 4.74 -17.39 -8.35
C ARG A 163 4.02 -18.73 -8.29
N LYS A 164 3.78 -19.29 -7.09
CA LYS A 164 3.02 -20.53 -6.91
C LYS A 164 1.54 -20.34 -7.28
N THR A 165 0.89 -19.24 -6.84
CA THR A 165 -0.50 -18.96 -7.20
C THR A 165 -0.67 -18.65 -8.68
N MET A 166 0.27 -17.93 -9.30
CA MET A 166 0.26 -17.59 -10.72
C MET A 166 0.58 -18.81 -11.59
N GLY A 167 1.56 -19.62 -11.22
CA GLY A 167 1.87 -20.88 -11.92
C GLY A 167 0.68 -21.84 -11.94
N GLY A 168 0.02 -22.04 -10.80
CA GLY A 168 -1.21 -22.85 -10.73
C GLY A 168 -2.40 -22.28 -11.51
N PHE A 169 -2.42 -20.97 -11.76
CA PHE A 169 -3.42 -20.32 -12.61
C PHE A 169 -3.12 -20.52 -14.10
N LEU A 170 -1.86 -20.30 -14.54
CA LEU A 170 -1.47 -20.52 -15.94
C LEU A 170 -1.60 -22.00 -16.35
N SER A 171 -1.22 -22.95 -15.49
CA SER A 171 -1.37 -24.38 -15.79
C SER A 171 -2.84 -24.84 -15.89
N ARG A 172 -3.77 -24.15 -15.23
CA ARG A 172 -5.22 -24.44 -15.29
C ARG A 172 -5.94 -23.64 -16.37
N GLY A 173 -5.34 -22.56 -16.85
CA GLY A 173 -5.84 -21.67 -17.90
C GLY A 173 -5.23 -21.94 -19.28
N ARG A 174 -4.91 -23.19 -19.62
CA ARG A 174 -4.59 -23.55 -21.01
C ARG A 174 -5.86 -23.39 -21.84
N ILE A 175 -6.00 -22.22 -22.48
CA ILE A 175 -6.94 -22.03 -23.57
C ILE A 175 -6.54 -23.05 -24.63
N LEU A 176 -7.34 -24.09 -24.80
CA LEU A 176 -7.23 -25.00 -25.92
C LEU A 176 -7.53 -24.18 -27.18
N THR A 177 -6.47 -23.74 -27.86
CA THR A 177 -6.56 -23.32 -29.25
C THR A 177 -7.05 -24.53 -30.05
N PRO A 178 -8.08 -24.41 -30.92
CA PRO A 178 -8.66 -25.55 -31.66
C PRO A 178 -7.71 -26.29 -32.61
N GLU A 179 -6.44 -25.90 -32.64
CA GLU A 179 -5.37 -26.46 -33.46
C GLU A 179 -4.62 -27.59 -32.74
N ASP A 180 -4.65 -27.65 -31.40
CA ASP A 180 -3.97 -28.69 -30.60
C ASP A 180 -4.71 -30.05 -30.59
N GLU A 181 -6.03 -30.09 -30.82
CA GLU A 181 -6.79 -31.36 -30.82
C GLU A 181 -6.51 -32.23 -32.07
N ALA A 182 -5.92 -31.66 -33.12
CA ALA A 182 -5.65 -32.35 -34.37
C ALA A 182 -4.40 -33.26 -34.35
N GLU A 183 -3.47 -33.09 -33.39
CA GLU A 183 -2.28 -33.94 -33.28
C GLU A 183 -2.49 -35.16 -32.36
N ASP A 184 -3.21 -35.00 -31.25
CA ASP A 184 -3.39 -36.05 -30.24
C ASP A 184 -4.28 -37.21 -30.76
N ASP A 185 -5.34 -36.89 -31.51
CA ASP A 185 -6.17 -37.89 -32.20
C ASP A 185 -5.41 -38.59 -33.33
N ARG A 186 -4.48 -37.89 -33.99
CA ARG A 186 -3.64 -38.46 -35.05
C ARG A 186 -2.59 -39.41 -34.49
N ALA A 187 -2.02 -39.11 -33.32
CA ALA A 187 -1.12 -39.97 -32.58
C ALA A 187 -1.82 -41.25 -32.07
N LYS A 188 -3.04 -41.13 -31.51
CA LYS A 188 -3.85 -42.30 -31.10
C LYS A 188 -4.28 -43.16 -32.29
N ALA A 189 -4.67 -42.56 -33.41
CA ALA A 189 -5.03 -43.29 -34.63
C ALA A 189 -3.84 -44.08 -35.21
N ALA A 190 -2.63 -43.51 -35.19
CA ALA A 190 -1.42 -44.18 -35.64
C ALA A 190 -1.08 -45.41 -34.77
N ALA A 191 -1.13 -45.27 -33.43
CA ALA A 191 -0.87 -46.37 -32.51
C ALA A 191 -1.90 -47.50 -32.61
N ALA A 192 -3.18 -47.17 -32.85
CA ALA A 192 -4.23 -48.16 -33.07
C ALA A 192 -4.08 -48.92 -34.41
N ALA A 193 -3.60 -48.25 -35.46
CA ALA A 193 -3.35 -48.86 -36.76
C ALA A 193 -2.16 -49.83 -36.73
N GLU A 194 -1.08 -49.50 -36.02
CA GLU A 194 0.09 -50.38 -35.88
C GLU A 194 -0.23 -51.65 -35.07
N ALA A 195 -1.06 -51.55 -34.03
CA ALA A 195 -1.56 -52.71 -33.29
C ALA A 195 -2.40 -53.66 -34.17
N ALA A 196 -3.28 -53.12 -35.02
CA ALA A 196 -4.16 -53.91 -35.89
C ALA A 196 -3.42 -54.67 -37.01
N ALA A 197 -2.24 -54.19 -37.44
CA ALA A 197 -1.42 -54.87 -38.45
C ALA A 197 -0.75 -56.15 -37.93
N SER A 198 -0.69 -56.36 -36.60
CA SER A 198 0.00 -57.49 -35.98
C SER A 198 -0.87 -58.74 -35.75
N SER A 199 -2.19 -58.65 -35.90
CA SER A 199 -3.14 -59.67 -35.40
C SER A 199 -3.92 -60.45 -36.47
N SER A 200 -3.51 -60.42 -37.75
CA SER A 200 -4.23 -61.09 -38.85
C SER A 200 -3.64 -62.46 -39.25
N SER A 201 -3.69 -63.45 -38.35
CA SER A 201 -3.60 -64.87 -38.78
C SER A 201 -4.43 -65.82 -37.91
N SER A 202 -5.25 -66.66 -38.58
CA SER A 202 -6.23 -67.62 -38.00
C SER A 202 -7.38 -66.99 -37.19
N GLY A 203 -8.61 -67.52 -37.17
CA GLY A 203 -9.20 -68.65 -37.89
C GLY A 203 -10.72 -68.71 -37.66
N SER A 204 -11.47 -69.35 -38.56
CA SER A 204 -12.95 -69.27 -38.63
C SER A 204 -13.70 -70.14 -37.61
N ARG A 205 -14.87 -69.67 -37.08
CA ARG A 205 -16.23 -70.29 -37.30
C ARG A 205 -17.34 -69.87 -36.29
N SER A 206 -18.49 -69.48 -36.85
CA SER A 206 -19.90 -69.72 -36.46
C SER A 206 -20.34 -69.98 -34.99
N GLY A 207 -21.37 -69.27 -34.51
CA GLY A 207 -22.19 -69.66 -33.35
C GLY A 207 -23.39 -68.72 -33.09
N ALA A 208 -24.57 -69.27 -32.82
CA ALA A 208 -25.88 -68.59 -32.91
C ALA A 208 -26.31 -67.66 -31.76
N ALA A 209 -27.18 -66.71 -32.12
CA ALA A 209 -28.32 -66.11 -31.41
C ALA A 209 -28.59 -66.37 -29.90
N SER A 210 -29.03 -65.31 -29.20
CA SER A 210 -30.37 -65.26 -28.57
C SER A 210 -30.73 -63.85 -28.07
N THR A 211 -32.03 -63.61 -27.86
CA THR A 211 -32.65 -62.31 -27.53
C THR A 211 -33.12 -62.24 -26.07
N SER A 212 -33.22 -61.04 -25.49
CA SER A 212 -34.37 -60.64 -24.66
C SER A 212 -34.37 -59.14 -24.34
N ASP A 213 -35.54 -58.52 -24.49
CA ASP A 213 -35.87 -57.16 -24.04
C ASP A 213 -35.95 -57.03 -22.51
N THR A 214 -35.78 -55.81 -21.97
CA THR A 214 -36.92 -55.12 -21.31
C THR A 214 -36.73 -53.58 -21.26
N SER A 215 -37.81 -52.83 -21.55
CA SER A 215 -37.99 -51.38 -21.27
C SER A 215 -38.12 -51.11 -19.75
N ALA A 216 -38.25 -49.89 -19.18
CA ALA A 216 -38.49 -48.50 -19.63
C ALA A 216 -37.76 -47.54 -18.61
N ASP A 217 -37.85 -46.20 -18.54
CA ASP A 217 -38.97 -45.29 -18.78
C ASP A 217 -38.56 -43.82 -19.05
N LYS A 218 -39.54 -43.07 -19.57
CA LYS A 218 -39.62 -41.72 -20.14
C LYS A 218 -39.39 -40.53 -19.19
N SER A 219 -38.90 -39.42 -19.77
CA SER A 219 -39.62 -38.12 -19.95
C SER A 219 -38.65 -37.05 -20.49
N SER A 220 -38.85 -36.41 -21.66
CA SER A 220 -39.79 -35.28 -21.93
C SER A 220 -39.51 -34.05 -21.04
N SER A 221 -39.30 -32.79 -21.47
CA SER A 221 -39.40 -32.05 -22.77
C SER A 221 -38.25 -31.02 -22.86
N LYS A 222 -38.09 -30.06 -23.82
CA LYS A 222 -38.76 -29.68 -25.09
C LYS A 222 -37.77 -28.83 -25.93
N ALA A 223 -37.87 -28.82 -27.27
CA ALA A 223 -37.05 -27.95 -28.13
C ALA A 223 -37.72 -26.60 -28.47
N ARG A 224 -36.97 -25.47 -28.49
CA ARG A 224 -37.26 -24.32 -29.38
C ARG A 224 -36.12 -23.29 -29.54
N ARG A 225 -35.47 -23.37 -30.71
CA ARG A 225 -35.12 -22.31 -31.68
C ARG A 225 -35.04 -20.82 -31.22
N VAL A 226 -33.89 -20.21 -31.55
CA VAL A 226 -33.51 -18.78 -31.44
C VAL A 226 -34.40 -17.84 -32.31
N PRO A 227 -34.59 -16.58 -31.89
CA PRO A 227 -34.20 -15.46 -32.77
C PRO A 227 -33.38 -14.36 -32.05
N GLN A 228 -32.59 -13.58 -32.82
CA GLN A 228 -31.78 -12.46 -32.34
C GLN A 228 -32.61 -11.18 -32.11
N ALA A 229 -32.25 -10.37 -31.11
CA ALA A 229 -32.54 -8.92 -31.10
C ALA A 229 -31.62 -8.10 -30.17
N LYS A 230 -30.56 -7.54 -30.78
CA LYS A 230 -29.95 -6.21 -30.54
C LYS A 230 -30.49 -5.37 -29.36
N ASN A 231 -29.70 -5.21 -28.29
CA ASN A 231 -29.39 -3.89 -27.68
C ASN A 231 -28.41 -4.00 -26.49
N VAL A 232 -27.15 -3.61 -26.70
CA VAL A 232 -26.28 -3.08 -25.62
C VAL A 232 -25.55 -1.85 -26.16
N VAL A 233 -25.57 -0.79 -25.35
CA VAL A 233 -25.08 0.55 -25.67
C VAL A 233 -23.57 0.56 -25.87
N LYS A 234 -23.10 1.14 -26.98
CA LYS A 234 -21.67 1.48 -27.15
C LYS A 234 -21.34 2.69 -26.26
N PRO A 235 -20.32 2.65 -25.39
CA PRO A 235 -19.77 3.88 -24.81
C PRO A 235 -19.13 4.72 -25.93
N LYS A 236 -19.48 5.99 -25.99
CA LYS A 236 -19.08 6.95 -27.03
C LYS A 236 -17.69 7.54 -26.72
N PRO A 237 -16.78 7.66 -27.70
CA PRO A 237 -15.50 8.33 -27.50
C PRO A 237 -15.61 9.86 -27.75
N THR A 238 -15.16 10.66 -26.79
CA THR A 238 -14.93 12.11 -26.90
C THR A 238 -13.79 12.45 -25.92
N ALA A 239 -12.53 12.64 -26.37
CA ALA A 239 -11.96 13.85 -27.00
C ALA A 239 -11.46 14.87 -25.92
N PRO A 240 -10.57 15.82 -26.27
CA PRO A 240 -9.15 15.55 -26.47
C PRO A 240 -8.24 16.20 -25.40
N ARG A 241 -6.96 15.83 -25.45
CA ARG A 241 -5.86 16.37 -24.63
C ARG A 241 -5.67 17.87 -24.89
N GLU A 242 -5.81 18.71 -23.86
CA GLU A 242 -5.47 20.14 -23.95
C GLU A 242 -3.95 20.32 -24.02
N GLU A 243 -3.50 21.24 -24.89
CA GLU A 243 -2.10 21.62 -25.05
C GLU A 243 -1.77 22.85 -24.19
N PRO A 244 -0.52 23.01 -23.71
CA PRO A 244 -0.14 24.14 -22.86
C PRO A 244 -0.26 25.47 -23.60
N THR A 245 -1.11 26.35 -23.08
CA THR A 245 -1.37 27.68 -23.66
C THR A 245 -0.11 28.55 -23.59
N THR A 246 0.27 29.15 -24.72
CA THR A 246 1.39 30.09 -24.82
C THR A 246 1.11 31.36 -24.02
N TRP A 247 1.86 31.60 -22.94
CA TRP A 247 1.81 32.88 -22.22
C TRP A 247 2.62 33.94 -22.98
N SER A 248 1.96 34.65 -23.91
CA SER A 248 2.47 35.87 -24.50
C SER A 248 2.34 37.01 -23.48
N GLY A 249 3.35 37.17 -22.63
CA GLY A 249 3.41 38.19 -21.58
C GLY A 249 4.73 38.96 -21.63
N THR A 250 4.65 40.23 -22.00
CA THR A 250 5.76 41.20 -22.09
C THR A 250 6.71 41.14 -20.90
N ALA A 251 8.00 40.94 -21.15
CA ALA A 251 9.03 41.05 -20.13
C ALA A 251 9.15 42.51 -19.62
N PRO A 252 9.12 42.77 -18.30
CA PRO A 252 9.53 44.06 -17.78
C PRO A 252 11.04 44.21 -17.96
N LYS A 253 11.44 45.37 -18.50
CA LYS A 253 12.82 45.74 -18.77
C LYS A 253 13.56 45.90 -17.43
N ILE A 254 14.53 45.03 -17.16
CA ILE A 254 15.50 45.26 -16.08
C ILE A 254 16.34 46.47 -16.49
N GLN A 255 16.19 47.56 -15.74
CA GLN A 255 17.20 48.62 -15.73
C GLN A 255 18.27 48.17 -14.74
N GLU A 256 19.43 47.78 -15.25
CA GLU A 256 20.65 47.79 -14.47
C GLU A 256 20.92 49.26 -14.11
N LEU A 257 20.81 49.58 -12.82
CA LEU A 257 21.37 50.79 -12.27
C LEU A 257 22.81 50.49 -11.88
N GLU A 258 23.72 51.32 -12.37
CA GLU A 258 25.10 51.42 -11.92
C GLU A 258 25.14 52.02 -10.48
N ASP A 259 26.34 52.26 -9.97
CA ASP A 259 26.68 52.84 -8.66
C ASP A 259 26.56 51.89 -7.45
N GLY A 260 27.63 51.56 -6.72
CA GLY A 260 29.05 51.85 -6.94
C GLY A 260 29.91 51.26 -5.81
N GLU A 261 31.11 50.77 -6.14
CA GLU A 261 32.16 50.44 -5.17
C GLU A 261 33.21 51.58 -5.15
N GLU A 262 33.19 52.40 -4.09
CA GLU A 262 34.38 53.00 -3.43
C GLU A 262 33.97 53.65 -2.08
#